data_AF-A0A539CRR5-F1
#
_entry.id   AF-A0A539CRR5-F1
#
_cell.length_a   1.000
_cell.length_b   1.000
_cell.length_c   1.000
_cell.angle_alpha   90.00
_cell.angle_beta   90.00
_cell.angle_gamma   90.00
#
_symmetry.space_group_name_H-M   'P 1'
#
loop_
_entity.id
_entity.type
_entity.pdbx_description
1 polymer ?
#
loop_
_entity_poly.entity_id
_entity_poly.type
_entity_poly.pdbx_seq_one_letter_code
_entity_poly.pdbx_strand_id
1 'polypeptide(L)'
;MGPRPGDHMVDWEDTEATISNLICDEVAFLRNACMSGNAELRLIEVQRSRAKYGMLNEAQELVEVQASLKAKIAEIHRLEGQLALLRSGQPAKVDRPLHTRQRRTLLTIIAALCAHAGIDYKARGAAQRIRSAAELVGAPIDDDTIDKVLKEIPDALETRMK
;
A
#
# COMPACT_ATOMS: atom_id res chain seq x y z
N MET A 1 -12.20 32.96 -46.82
CA MET A 1 -13.33 32.47 -47.62
C MET A 1 -14.12 31.53 -46.74
N GLY A 2 -15.37 31.87 -46.40
CA GLY A 2 -16.25 30.97 -45.64
C GLY A 2 -16.87 29.91 -46.55
N PRO A 3 -17.42 28.82 -45.97
CA PRO A 3 -18.11 27.79 -46.74
C PRO A 3 -19.24 28.42 -47.55
N ARG A 4 -19.34 28.04 -48.82
CA ARG A 4 -20.42 28.50 -49.70
C ARG A 4 -21.71 27.80 -49.28
N PRO A 5 -22.88 28.44 -49.47
CA PRO A 5 -24.16 27.84 -49.07
C PRO A 5 -24.43 26.42 -49.61
N GLY A 6 -23.81 26.04 -50.75
CA GLY A 6 -23.90 24.68 -51.29
C GLY A 6 -23.02 23.64 -50.58
N ASP A 7 -21.94 24.05 -49.90
CA ASP A 7 -21.00 23.13 -49.24
C ASP A 7 -21.68 22.41 -48.06
N HIS A 8 -22.57 23.10 -47.34
CA HIS A 8 -23.36 22.52 -46.25
C HIS A 8 -24.40 21.49 -46.72
N MET A 9 -24.88 21.62 -47.96
CA MET A 9 -25.85 20.67 -48.53
C MET A 9 -25.16 19.38 -48.94
N VAL A 10 -23.95 19.48 -49.50
CA VAL A 10 -23.11 18.32 -49.81
C VAL A 10 -22.70 17.57 -48.54
N ASP A 11 -22.29 18.28 -47.48
CA ASP A 11 -21.95 17.65 -46.19
C ASP A 11 -23.15 16.88 -45.60
N TRP A 12 -24.35 17.45 -45.73
CA TRP A 12 -25.58 16.82 -45.25
C TRP A 12 -25.95 15.60 -46.11
N GLU A 13 -25.88 15.70 -47.43
CA GLU A 13 -26.12 14.59 -48.37
C GLU A 13 -25.15 13.43 -48.15
N ASP A 14 -23.87 13.72 -47.93
CA ASP A 14 -22.85 12.70 -47.62
C ASP A 14 -23.10 12.05 -46.25
N THR A 15 -23.53 12.84 -45.26
CA THR A 15 -23.88 12.33 -43.94
C THR A 15 -25.14 11.46 -44.01
N GLU A 16 -26.16 11.89 -44.75
CA GLU A 16 -27.39 11.14 -44.96
C GLU A 16 -27.12 9.84 -45.71
N ALA A 17 -26.30 9.88 -46.77
CA ALA A 17 -25.87 8.69 -47.49
C ALA A 17 -25.10 7.72 -46.59
N THR A 18 -24.23 8.24 -45.71
CA THR A 18 -23.47 7.42 -44.75
C THR A 18 -24.39 6.75 -43.74
N ILE A 19 -25.34 7.49 -43.17
CA ILE A 19 -26.33 6.96 -42.23
C ILE A 19 -27.22 5.91 -42.93
N SER A 20 -27.67 6.20 -44.15
CA SER A 20 -28.52 5.29 -44.92
C SER A 20 -27.81 3.97 -45.21
N ASN A 21 -26.53 4.02 -45.64
CA ASN A 21 -25.72 2.82 -45.84
C ASN A 21 -25.53 2.02 -44.55
N LEU A 22 -25.25 2.68 -43.42
CA LEU A 22 -25.12 2.02 -42.12
C LEU A 22 -26.41 1.30 -41.70
N ILE A 23 -27.57 1.93 -41.95
CA ILE A 23 -28.87 1.31 -41.64
C ILE A 23 -29.13 0.12 -42.58
N CYS A 24 -28.83 0.25 -43.87
CA CYS A 24 -28.97 -0.85 -44.82
C CYS A 24 -28.09 -2.06 -44.46
N ASP A 25 -26.84 -1.82 -44.07
CA ASP A 25 -25.92 -2.86 -43.62
C ASP A 25 -26.42 -3.56 -42.35
N GLU A 26 -26.91 -2.79 -41.37
CA GLU A 26 -27.46 -3.34 -40.13
C GLU A 26 -28.72 -4.16 -40.38
N VAL A 27 -29.62 -3.70 -41.26
CA VAL A 27 -30.85 -4.43 -41.62
C VAL A 27 -30.53 -5.71 -42.39
N ALA A 28 -29.57 -5.68 -43.33
CA ALA A 28 -29.13 -6.85 -44.06
C ALA A 28 -28.48 -7.90 -43.12
N PHE A 29 -27.66 -7.43 -42.19
CA PHE A 29 -27.05 -8.25 -41.15
C PHE A 29 -28.11 -8.90 -40.25
N LEU A 30 -29.04 -8.12 -39.69
CA LEU A 30 -30.11 -8.63 -38.82
C LEU A 30 -31.04 -9.60 -39.55
N ARG A 31 -31.35 -9.35 -40.83
CA ARG A 31 -32.14 -10.27 -41.65
C ARG A 31 -31.43 -11.61 -41.86
N ASN A 32 -30.15 -11.60 -42.21
CA ASN A 32 -29.37 -12.82 -42.36
C ASN A 32 -29.26 -13.59 -41.04
N ALA A 33 -29.08 -12.89 -39.92
CA ALA A 33 -28.97 -13.49 -38.60
C ALA A 33 -30.32 -14.03 -38.06
N CYS A 34 -31.45 -13.42 -38.41
CA CYS A 34 -32.78 -13.98 -38.15
C CYS A 34 -33.04 -15.25 -38.97
N MET A 35 -32.53 -15.30 -40.20
CA MET A 35 -32.69 -16.46 -41.09
C MET A 35 -31.79 -17.65 -40.70
N SER A 36 -30.67 -17.42 -40.01
CA SER A 36 -29.75 -18.49 -39.54
C SER A 36 -30.14 -19.14 -38.20
N GLY A 37 -31.23 -18.70 -37.57
CA GLY A 37 -31.80 -19.36 -36.39
C GLY A 37 -31.15 -18.96 -35.06
N ASN A 38 -31.50 -17.76 -34.57
CA ASN A 38 -31.65 -17.29 -33.16
C ASN A 38 -30.66 -17.64 -32.03
N ALA A 39 -29.63 -18.48 -32.20
CA ALA A 39 -28.59 -18.70 -31.20
C ALA A 39 -27.38 -17.76 -31.38
N GLU A 40 -27.13 -17.32 -32.61
CA GLU A 40 -25.93 -16.54 -32.95
C GLU A 40 -26.07 -15.04 -32.71
N LEU A 41 -27.29 -14.47 -32.72
CA LEU A 41 -27.49 -13.02 -32.57
C LEU A 41 -26.94 -12.47 -31.24
N ARG A 42 -27.21 -13.15 -30.13
CA ARG A 42 -26.61 -12.77 -28.82
C ARG A 42 -25.10 -12.95 -28.82
N LEU A 43 -24.61 -14.00 -29.48
CA LEU A 43 -23.18 -14.27 -29.55
C LEU A 43 -22.46 -13.20 -30.37
N ILE A 44 -23.05 -12.76 -31.48
CA ILE A 44 -22.50 -11.72 -32.36
C ILE A 44 -22.64 -10.34 -31.71
N GLU A 45 -23.72 -10.04 -31.00
CA GLU A 45 -23.85 -8.79 -30.23
C GLU A 45 -22.82 -8.71 -29.09
N VAL A 46 -22.58 -9.84 -28.40
CA VAL A 46 -21.51 -9.97 -27.41
C VAL A 46 -20.13 -9.83 -28.06
N GLN A 47 -19.90 -10.44 -29.23
CA GLN A 47 -18.63 -10.34 -29.96
C GLN A 47 -18.39 -8.93 -30.52
N ARG A 48 -19.42 -8.26 -31.05
CA ARG A 48 -19.36 -6.87 -31.54
C ARG A 48 -19.10 -5.91 -30.38
N SER A 49 -19.76 -6.13 -29.24
CA SER A 49 -19.51 -5.36 -28.01
C SER A 49 -18.07 -5.56 -27.51
N ARG A 50 -17.57 -6.80 -27.51
CA ARG A 50 -16.17 -7.12 -27.18
C ARG A 50 -15.16 -6.51 -28.15
N ALA A 51 -15.47 -6.48 -29.45
CA ALA A 51 -14.59 -5.90 -30.47
C ALA A 51 -14.59 -4.37 -30.42
N LYS A 52 -15.72 -3.74 -30.09
CA LYS A 52 -15.88 -2.29 -30.05
C LYS A 52 -15.37 -1.65 -28.76
N TYR A 53 -15.52 -2.34 -27.62
CA TYR A 53 -15.21 -1.80 -26.30
C TYR A 53 -14.10 -2.56 -25.55
N GLY A 54 -13.57 -3.63 -26.13
CA GLY A 54 -12.68 -4.57 -25.42
C GLY A 54 -13.45 -5.48 -24.45
N MET A 55 -12.80 -6.52 -23.95
CA MET A 55 -13.28 -7.22 -22.76
C MET A 55 -13.02 -6.30 -21.57
N LEU A 56 -14.05 -5.82 -20.89
CA LEU A 56 -13.88 -5.40 -19.50
C LEU A 56 -13.40 -6.64 -18.77
N ASN A 57 -12.14 -6.63 -18.34
CA ASN A 57 -11.61 -7.71 -17.54
C ASN A 57 -12.15 -7.47 -16.13
N GLU A 58 -13.44 -7.72 -15.94
CA GLU A 58 -14.19 -7.47 -14.71
C GLU A 58 -13.45 -8.07 -13.50
N ALA A 59 -12.79 -9.22 -13.71
CA ALA A 59 -11.96 -9.86 -12.70
C ALA A 59 -10.73 -9.02 -12.27
N GLN A 60 -10.09 -8.32 -13.22
CA GLN A 60 -8.87 -7.55 -12.97
C GLN A 60 -9.18 -6.17 -12.37
N GLU A 61 -10.23 -5.51 -12.86
CA GLU A 61 -10.75 -4.26 -12.27
C GLU A 61 -11.33 -4.50 -10.87
N LEU A 62 -12.01 -5.63 -10.64
CA LEU A 62 -12.53 -6.00 -9.31
C LEU A 62 -11.39 -6.22 -8.30
N VAL A 63 -10.25 -6.77 -8.71
CA VAL A 63 -9.08 -6.93 -7.83
C VAL A 63 -8.50 -5.58 -7.42
N GLU A 64 -8.40 -4.63 -8.36
CA GLU A 64 -7.93 -3.27 -8.05
C GLU A 64 -8.90 -2.52 -7.14
N VAL A 65 -10.21 -2.63 -7.40
CA VAL A 65 -11.25 -2.05 -6.53
C VAL A 65 -11.23 -2.69 -5.14
N GLN A 66 -11.03 -4.00 -5.03
CA GLN A 66 -10.88 -4.69 -3.75
C GLN A 66 -9.62 -4.25 -2.99
N ALA A 67 -8.50 -4.08 -3.68
CA ALA A 67 -7.27 -3.58 -3.07
C ALA A 67 -7.44 -2.13 -2.57
N SER A 68 -8.07 -1.27 -3.38
CA SER A 68 -8.39 0.11 -3.02
C SER A 68 -9.34 0.20 -1.83
N LEU A 69 -10.38 -0.65 -1.80
CA LEU A 69 -11.32 -0.72 -0.68
C LEU A 69 -10.63 -1.17 0.61
N LYS A 70 -9.78 -2.21 0.56
CA LYS A 70 -8.99 -2.67 1.71
C LYS A 70 -8.07 -1.57 2.24
N ALA A 71 -7.41 -0.83 1.37
CA ALA A 71 -6.56 0.29 1.76
C ALA A 71 -7.36 1.41 2.45
N LYS A 72 -8.54 1.75 1.91
CA LYS A 72 -9.44 2.74 2.53
C LYS A 72 -9.96 2.28 3.89
N ILE A 73 -10.30 1.00 4.06
CA ILE A 73 -10.72 0.44 5.35
C ILE A 73 -9.59 0.54 6.38
N ALA A 74 -8.35 0.21 5.98
CA ALA A 74 -7.19 0.36 6.87
C ALA A 74 -6.98 1.82 7.31
N GLU A 75 -7.18 2.76 6.39
CA GLU A 75 -7.08 4.19 6.70
C GLU A 75 -8.21 4.67 7.62
N ILE A 76 -9.44 4.17 7.44
CA ILE A 76 -10.56 4.45 8.36
C ILE A 76 -10.22 3.99 9.77
N HIS A 77 -9.74 2.75 9.94
CA HIS A 77 -9.34 2.26 11.26
C HIS A 77 -8.22 3.09 11.89
N ARG A 78 -7.25 3.55 11.09
CA ARG A 78 -6.18 4.45 11.54
C ARG A 78 -6.75 5.76 12.07
N LEU A 79 -7.65 6.39 11.32
CA LEU A 79 -8.29 7.65 11.69
C LEU A 79 -9.21 7.49 12.91
N GLU A 80 -9.94 6.38 13.01
CA GLU A 80 -10.76 6.06 14.19
C GLU A 80 -9.90 5.92 15.45
N GLY A 81 -8.73 5.28 15.35
CA GLY A 81 -7.77 5.22 16.46
C GLY A 81 -7.25 6.60 16.86
N GLN A 82 -6.95 7.47 15.90
CA GLN A 82 -6.54 8.85 16.15
C GLN A 82 -7.67 9.67 16.81
N LEU A 83 -8.90 9.52 16.33
CA LEU A 83 -10.07 10.19 16.91
C LEU A 83 -10.37 9.67 18.32
N ALA A 84 -10.21 8.37 18.58
CA ALA A 84 -10.36 7.81 19.92
C ALA A 84 -9.34 8.37 20.91
N LEU A 85 -8.08 8.53 20.47
CA LEU A 85 -7.03 9.17 21.25
C LEU A 85 -7.36 10.64 21.55
N LEU A 86 -7.76 11.41 20.53
CA LEU A 86 -8.13 12.83 20.69
C LEU A 86 -9.37 13.02 21.57
N ARG A 87 -10.39 12.17 21.41
CA ARG A 87 -11.63 12.23 22.21
C ARG A 87 -11.42 11.83 23.67
N SER A 88 -10.44 10.97 23.96
CA SER A 88 -10.12 10.57 25.34
C SER A 88 -9.31 11.61 26.12
N GLY A 89 -8.86 12.70 25.48
CA GLY A 89 -8.03 13.73 26.12
C GLY A 89 -6.66 13.23 26.59
N GLN A 90 -6.28 12.00 26.24
CA GLN A 90 -4.96 11.48 26.54
C GLN A 90 -3.96 12.07 25.54
N PRO A 91 -2.93 12.79 25.99
CA PRO A 91 -1.87 13.20 25.09
C PRO A 91 -1.27 11.93 24.45
N ALA A 92 -0.91 12.01 23.17
CA ALA A 92 -0.14 10.97 22.49
C ALA A 92 0.94 10.46 23.45
N LYS A 93 1.09 9.14 23.61
CA LYS A 93 2.03 8.55 24.58
C LYS A 93 3.40 9.19 24.43
N VAL A 94 3.66 10.22 25.23
CA VAL A 94 4.98 10.78 25.40
C VAL A 94 5.76 9.66 26.05
N ASP A 95 6.86 9.24 25.43
CA ASP A 95 7.78 8.28 26.03
C ASP A 95 8.14 8.81 27.41
N ARG A 96 7.58 8.17 28.44
CA ARG A 96 7.85 8.53 29.82
C ARG A 96 9.28 8.06 30.10
N PRO A 97 10.12 8.91 30.73
CA PRO A 97 11.44 8.48 31.17
C PRO A 97 11.32 7.17 31.94
N LEU A 98 12.12 6.17 31.58
CA LEU A 98 12.10 4.87 32.24
C LEU A 98 12.25 5.05 33.74
N HIS A 99 11.36 4.44 34.53
CA HIS A 99 11.48 4.46 35.98
C HIS A 99 12.80 3.80 36.39
N THR A 100 13.51 4.36 37.38
CA THR A 100 14.80 3.87 37.89
C THR A 100 14.87 2.34 38.05
N ARG A 101 13.81 1.71 38.53
CA ARG A 101 13.74 0.24 38.70
C ARG A 101 13.71 -0.51 37.37
N GLN A 102 12.94 -0.02 36.39
CA GLN A 102 12.88 -0.61 35.05
C GLN A 102 14.23 -0.48 34.34
N ARG A 103 14.83 0.72 34.40
CA ARG A 103 16.15 1.02 33.85
C ARG A 103 17.24 0.10 34.41
N ARG A 104 17.32 -0.05 35.74
CA ARG A 104 18.28 -0.96 36.39
C ARG A 104 18.06 -2.42 35.99
N THR A 105 16.81 -2.83 35.80
CA THR A 105 16.46 -4.18 35.35
C THR A 105 16.99 -4.44 33.94
N LEU A 106 16.79 -3.49 33.01
CA LEU A 106 17.32 -3.59 31.65
C LEU A 106 18.85 -3.65 31.65
N LEU A 107 19.53 -2.79 32.42
CA LEU A 107 20.98 -2.81 32.54
C LEU A 107 21.52 -4.13 33.10
N THR A 108 20.80 -4.75 34.05
CA THR A 108 21.15 -6.07 34.57
C THR A 108 21.01 -7.16 33.50
N ILE A 109 19.94 -7.12 32.72
CA ILE A 109 19.73 -8.06 31.60
C ILE A 109 20.84 -7.90 30.56
N ILE A 110 21.19 -6.66 30.20
CA ILE A 110 22.28 -6.37 29.27
C ILE A 110 23.61 -6.94 29.80
N ALA A 111 23.91 -6.75 31.09
CA ALA A 111 25.11 -7.30 31.70
C ALA A 111 25.17 -8.83 31.61
N ALA A 112 24.04 -9.50 31.89
CA ALA A 112 23.93 -10.95 31.79
C ALA A 112 24.13 -11.45 30.34
N LEU A 113 23.56 -10.75 29.36
CA LEU A 113 23.75 -11.07 27.94
C LEU A 113 25.20 -10.84 27.48
N CYS A 114 25.85 -9.77 27.95
CA CYS A 114 27.26 -9.53 27.67
C CYS A 114 28.14 -10.67 28.20
N ALA A 115 27.90 -11.10 29.45
CA ALA A 115 28.59 -12.24 30.04
C ALA A 115 28.35 -13.54 29.24
N HIS A 116 27.11 -13.80 28.83
CA HIS A 116 26.76 -14.96 28.01
C HIS A 116 27.45 -14.95 26.64
N ALA A 117 27.58 -13.77 26.02
CA ALA A 117 28.25 -13.59 24.73
C ALA A 117 29.78 -13.52 24.82
N GLY A 118 30.38 -13.65 26.01
CA GLY A 118 31.83 -13.49 26.20
C GLY A 118 32.32 -12.07 25.89
N ILE A 119 31.47 -11.07 26.13
CA ILE A 119 31.79 -9.64 25.98
C ILE A 119 31.99 -9.08 27.39
N ASP A 120 33.22 -8.70 27.72
CA ASP A 120 33.47 -7.87 28.88
C ASP A 120 33.07 -6.43 28.59
N TYR A 121 31.95 -5.99 29.16
CA TYR A 121 31.40 -4.64 28.99
C TYR A 121 32.30 -3.54 29.59
N LYS A 122 33.31 -3.90 30.40
CA LYS A 122 34.31 -2.95 30.94
C LYS A 122 35.54 -2.82 30.05
N ALA A 123 35.73 -3.74 29.09
CA ALA A 123 36.91 -3.75 28.24
C ALA A 123 36.83 -2.69 27.13
N ARG A 124 38.00 -2.18 26.73
CA ARG A 124 38.12 -1.31 25.55
C ARG A 124 37.67 -2.09 24.30
N GLY A 125 36.79 -1.50 23.50
CA GLY A 125 36.24 -2.11 22.29
C GLY A 125 34.94 -2.91 22.49
N ALA A 126 34.40 -2.97 23.72
CA ALA A 126 33.10 -3.60 23.97
C ALA A 126 31.96 -2.93 23.18
N ALA A 127 31.94 -1.60 23.13
CA ALA A 127 30.94 -0.83 22.37
C ALA A 127 30.95 -1.20 20.88
N GLN A 128 32.14 -1.28 20.27
CA GLN A 128 32.29 -1.66 18.86
C GLN A 128 31.78 -3.09 18.60
N ARG A 129 32.07 -4.05 19.48
CA ARG A 129 31.58 -5.43 19.35
C ARG A 129 30.06 -5.49 19.41
N ILE A 130 29.45 -4.72 20.31
CA ILE A 130 27.99 -4.62 20.44
C ILE A 130 27.39 -3.92 19.23
N ARG A 131 28.01 -2.86 18.70
CA ARG A 131 27.58 -2.19 17.47
C ARG A 131 27.52 -3.18 16.32
N SER A 132 28.58 -3.96 16.09
CA SER A 132 28.58 -4.98 15.04
C SER A 132 27.48 -6.02 15.25
N ALA A 133 27.20 -6.42 16.50
CA ALA A 133 26.07 -7.30 16.78
C ALA A 133 24.70 -6.65 16.47
N ALA A 134 24.54 -5.35 16.75
CA ALA A 134 23.32 -4.60 16.48
C ALA A 134 23.09 -4.39 14.97
N GLU A 135 24.16 -4.14 14.21
CA GLU A 135 24.16 -4.08 12.74
C GLU A 135 23.67 -5.40 12.12
N LEU A 136 24.10 -6.55 12.64
CA LEU A 136 23.64 -7.87 12.18
C LEU A 136 22.13 -8.08 12.37
N VAL A 137 21.52 -7.41 13.36
CA VAL A 137 20.08 -7.46 13.63
C VAL A 137 19.30 -6.38 12.86
N GLY A 138 19.99 -5.57 12.04
CA GLY A 138 19.37 -4.48 11.28
C GLY A 138 19.01 -3.25 12.13
N ALA A 139 19.63 -3.10 13.30
CA ALA A 139 19.40 -2.01 14.23
C ALA A 139 20.73 -1.30 14.56
N PRO A 140 21.27 -0.45 13.66
CA PRO A 140 22.54 0.24 13.91
C PRO A 140 22.43 1.23 15.08
N ILE A 141 23.44 1.24 15.95
CA ILE A 141 23.53 2.13 17.13
C ILE A 141 24.96 2.67 17.21
N ASP A 142 25.12 3.96 17.50
CA ASP A 142 26.44 4.58 17.64
C ASP A 142 27.23 4.06 18.85
N ASP A 143 28.55 3.96 18.70
CA ASP A 143 29.47 3.53 19.77
C ASP A 143 29.34 4.41 21.01
N ASP A 144 29.23 5.72 20.84
CA ASP A 144 29.08 6.67 21.95
C ASP A 144 27.79 6.43 22.74
N THR A 145 26.73 6.01 22.07
CA THR A 145 25.45 5.68 22.70
C THR A 145 25.57 4.39 23.51
N ILE A 146 26.22 3.38 22.94
CA ILE A 146 26.48 2.10 23.63
C ILE A 146 27.39 2.33 24.84
N ASP A 147 28.49 3.06 24.70
CA ASP A 147 29.47 3.33 25.75
C ASP A 147 28.83 4.03 26.96
N LYS A 148 27.93 4.99 26.73
CA LYS A 148 27.15 5.64 27.79
C LYS A 148 26.31 4.63 28.58
N VAL A 149 25.65 3.70 27.90
CA VAL A 149 24.83 2.65 28.55
C VAL A 149 25.70 1.67 29.33
N LEU A 150 26.82 1.22 28.76
CA LEU A 150 27.72 0.26 29.42
C LEU A 150 28.31 0.82 30.73
N LYS A 151 28.61 2.12 30.78
CA LYS A 151 29.14 2.79 31.98
C LYS A 151 28.20 2.78 33.18
N GLU A 152 26.91 2.58 32.96
CA GLU A 152 25.89 2.59 34.01
C GLU A 152 25.58 1.20 34.57
N ILE A 153 26.07 0.16 33.90
CA ILE A 153 25.88 -1.24 34.33
C ILE A 153 26.43 -1.49 35.74
N PRO A 154 27.64 -1.03 36.13
CA PRO A 154 28.17 -1.27 37.47
C PRO A 154 27.23 -0.81 38.59
N ASP A 155 26.70 0.42 38.52
CA ASP A 155 25.75 0.96 39.51
C ASP A 155 24.46 0.12 39.60
N ALA A 156 23.96 -0.32 38.44
CA ALA A 156 22.76 -1.15 38.39
C ALA A 156 22.95 -2.53 39.05
N LEU A 157 24.12 -3.14 38.91
CA LEU A 157 24.45 -4.43 39.52
C LEU A 157 24.68 -4.30 41.03
N GLU A 158 25.42 -3.28 41.49
CA GLU A 158 25.66 -3.03 42.91
C GLU A 158 24.35 -2.85 43.69
N THR A 159 23.36 -2.21 43.08
CA THR A 159 22.05 -2.01 43.69
C THR A 159 21.26 -3.32 43.87
N ARG A 160 21.50 -4.35 43.05
CA ARG A 160 20.78 -5.64 43.09
C ARG A 160 21.50 -6.72 43.88
N MET A 161 22.81 -6.58 44.07
CA MET A 161 23.64 -7.54 44.82
C MET A 161 23.69 -7.24 46.33
N LYS A 162 23.14 -6.10 46.77
CA LYS A 162 22.81 -5.82 48.17
C LYS A 162 21.48 -6.47 48.54
#